data_AF-A0A7C0ZU01-F1
#
_entry.id   AF-A0A7C0ZU01-F1
#
_cell.length_a   1.000
_cell.length_b   1.000
_cell.length_c   1.000
_cell.angle_alpha   90.00
_cell.angle_beta   90.00
_cell.angle_gamma   90.00
#
_symmetry.space_group_name_H-M   'P 1'
#
loop_
_entity.id
_entity.type
_entity.pdbx_description
1 polymer ?
#
loop_
_entity_poly.entity_id
_entity_poly.type
_entity_poly.pdbx_seq_one_letter_code
_entity_poly.pdbx_strand_id
1 'polypeptide(L)' 'MYEIVLAVVKKSKVISVKEIVKKTGFKKSEVIEALKFLSLKGKLIYMNPRIKFNSSCENCILRKFCKTKGGKNGIFIN' A
#
# COMPACT_ATOMS: atom_id res chain seq x y z
N MET A 1 8.29 17.07 3.71
CA MET A 1 7.29 16.36 2.88
C MET A 1 7.04 14.92 3.36
N TYR A 2 8.05 14.05 3.36
CA TYR A 2 7.90 12.62 3.71
C TYR A 2 7.26 12.39 5.10
N GLU A 3 7.62 13.19 6.10
CA GLU A 3 7.06 13.08 7.46
C GLU A 3 5.57 13.43 7.51
N ILE A 4 5.12 14.40 6.72
CA ILE A 4 3.71 14.80 6.61
C ILE A 4 2.90 13.65 6.00
N VAL A 5 3.40 13.06 4.91
CA VAL A 5 2.77 11.88 4.28
C VAL A 5 2.72 10.72 5.26
N LEU A 6 3.80 10.46 6.00
CA LEU A 6 3.85 9.40 7.00
C LEU A 6 2.84 9.62 8.14
N ALA A 7 2.72 10.86 8.64
CA ALA A 7 1.77 11.21 9.70
C ALA A 7 0.32 11.00 9.27
N VAL A 8 -0.02 11.37 8.03
CA VAL A 8 -1.36 11.15 7.45
C VAL A 8 -1.65 9.65 7.31
N VAL A 9 -0.68 8.87 6.85
CA VAL A 9 -0.84 7.41 6.67
C VAL A 9 -1.01 6.70 8.02
N LYS A 10 -0.21 7.06 9.04
CA LYS A 10 -0.30 6.49 10.39
C LYS A 10 -1.66 6.69 11.07
N LYS A 11 -2.33 7.83 10.84
CA LYS A 11 -3.65 8.11 11.44
C LYS A 11 -4.77 7.22 10.91
N SER A 12 -4.66 6.71 9.68
CA SER A 12 -5.79 6.06 9.00
C SER A 12 -5.68 4.54 8.85
N LYS A 13 -4.57 3.90 9.27
CA LYS A 13 -4.24 2.45 9.13
C LYS A 13 -4.23 1.92 7.69
N VAL A 14 -5.24 2.22 6.88
CA VAL A 14 -5.35 1.93 5.44
C VAL A 14 -5.90 3.18 4.78
N ILE A 15 -5.18 3.75 3.82
CA ILE A 15 -5.59 4.99 3.14
C ILE A 15 -5.22 4.96 1.67
N SER A 16 -6.08 5.52 0.81
CA SER A 16 -5.83 5.59 -0.63
C SER A 16 -4.89 6.75 -0.99
N VAL A 17 -4.13 6.61 -2.08
CA VAL A 17 -3.27 7.71 -2.60
C VAL A 17 -4.09 8.97 -2.91
N LYS A 18 -5.34 8.81 -3.38
CA LYS A 18 -6.25 9.94 -3.64
C LYS A 18 -6.58 10.71 -2.37
N GLU A 19 -6.84 10.00 -1.26
CA GLU A 19 -7.09 10.66 0.03
C GLU A 19 -5.83 11.32 0.59
N ILE A 20 -4.66 10.72 0.43
CA ILE A 20 -3.40 11.35 0.85
C ILE A 20 -3.20 12.66 0.08
N VAL A 21 -3.40 12.66 -1.25
CA VAL A 21 -3.34 13.87 -2.08
C VAL A 21 -4.33 14.92 -1.59
N LYS A 22 -5.60 14.55 -1.33
CA LYS A 22 -6.60 15.49 -0.80
C LYS A 22 -6.23 16.08 0.56
N LYS A 23 -5.69 15.27 1.47
CA LYS A 23 -5.33 15.70 2.84
C LYS A 23 -4.05 16.52 2.89
N THR A 24 -3.13 16.29 1.96
CA THR A 24 -1.79 16.93 1.97
C THR A 24 -1.66 18.07 0.96
N GLY A 25 -2.51 18.14 -0.05
CA GLY A 25 -2.41 19.12 -1.14
C GLY A 25 -1.25 18.87 -2.12
N PHE A 26 -0.45 17.82 -1.92
CA PHE A 26 0.70 17.51 -2.78
C PHE A 26 0.29 16.90 -4.11
N LYS A 27 1.16 17.04 -5.13
CA LYS A 27 0.93 16.39 -6.42
C LYS A 27 0.99 14.87 -6.24
N LYS A 28 0.18 14.17 -7.02
CA LYS A 28 0.10 12.70 -6.99
C LYS A 28 1.46 12.05 -7.22
N SER A 29 2.30 12.58 -8.11
CA SER A 29 3.65 12.07 -8.38
C SER A 29 4.53 12.12 -7.14
N GLU A 30 4.55 13.25 -6.45
CA GLU A 30 5.36 13.46 -5.25
C GLU A 30 4.87 12.58 -4.08
N VAL A 31 3.55 12.40 -3.94
CA VAL A 31 2.98 11.47 -2.95
C VAL A 31 3.41 10.02 -3.23
N ILE A 32 3.40 9.59 -4.49
CA ILE A 32 3.84 8.24 -4.86
C ILE A 32 5.32 8.06 -4.57
N GLU A 33 6.15 9.05 -4.89
CA GLU A 33 7.58 9.03 -4.60
C GLU A 33 7.84 8.95 -3.09
N ALA A 34 7.11 9.74 -2.30
CA ALA A 34 7.19 9.71 -0.84
C ALA A 34 6.79 8.35 -0.27
N LEU A 35 5.70 7.77 -0.76
CA LEU A 35 5.26 6.43 -0.33
C LEU A 35 6.29 5.35 -0.68
N LYS A 36 6.88 5.39 -1.88
CA LYS A 36 7.96 4.47 -2.27
C LYS A 36 9.16 4.60 -1.36
N PHE A 37 9.62 5.83 -1.13
CA PHE A 37 10.78 6.09 -0.26
C PHE A 37 10.56 5.62 1.18
N LEU A 38 9.39 5.91 1.75
CA LEU A 38 9.02 5.46 3.10
C LEU A 38 8.86 3.94 3.19
N SER A 39 8.38 3.30 2.12
CA SER A 39 8.28 1.85 2.02
C SER A 39 9.66 1.19 1.96
N LEU A 40 10.60 1.74 1.20
CA LEU A 40 11.99 1.27 1.14
C LEU A 40 12.68 1.38 2.51
N LYS A 41 12.33 2.40 3.31
CA LYS A 41 12.80 2.56 4.69
C LYS A 41 12.06 1.68 5.71
N GLY A 42 11.11 0.84 5.28
CA GLY A 42 10.33 -0.02 6.17
C GLY A 42 9.36 0.73 7.10
N LYS A 43 9.09 2.02 6.84
CA LYS A 43 8.20 2.84 7.71
C LYS A 43 6.72 2.63 7.43
N LEU A 44 6.38 2.07 6.27
CA LEU A 44 5.02 1.70 5.85
C LEU A 44 5.11 0.61 4.78
N ILE A 45 4.01 -0.05 4.48
CA ILE A 45 3.92 -0.95 3.33
C ILE A 45 3.09 -0.21 2.27
N TYR A 46 3.66 0.00 1.08
CA TYR A 46 2.95 0.64 -0.04
C TYR A 46 2.58 -0.42 -1.09
N MET A 47 1.33 -0.88 -1.08
CA MET A 47 0.83 -1.77 -2.13
C MET A 47 0.37 -0.97 -3.34
N ASN A 48 1.10 -1.07 -4.44
CA ASN A 48 0.68 -0.52 -5.71
C ASN A 48 -0.38 -1.44 -6.34
N PRO A 49 -1.65 -0.99 -6.51
CA PRO A 49 -2.72 -1.82 -7.06
C PRO A 49 -2.49 -2.24 -8.52
N ARG A 50 -1.54 -1.60 -9.24
CA ARG A 50 -1.15 -2.03 -10.59
C ARG A 50 -0.18 -3.20 -10.60
N ILE A 51 0.48 -3.49 -9.49
CA ILE A 51 1.20 -4.75 -9.34
C ILE A 51 0.10 -5.79 -9.10
N LYS A 52 -0.42 -6.38 -10.19
CA LYS A 52 -0.98 -7.72 -10.07
C LYS A 52 0.16 -8.55 -9.51
N PHE A 53 0.06 -8.91 -8.23
CA PHE A 53 0.75 -10.10 -7.80
C PHE A 53 0.26 -11.17 -8.75
N ASN A 54 1.12 -11.61 -9.68
CA ASN A 54 0.90 -12.84 -10.40
C ASN A 54 0.83 -13.86 -9.28
N SER A 55 -0.39 -14.15 -8.84
CA SER A 55 -0.62 -15.08 -7.77
C SER A 55 -0.30 -16.44 -8.37
N SER A 56 0.97 -16.82 -8.29
CA SER A 56 1.46 -18.20 -8.43
C SER A 56 0.69 -19.18 -7.53
N CYS A 57 -0.24 -18.70 -6.70
CA CYS A 57 -1.28 -19.48 -6.06
C CYS A 57 -2.10 -20.37 -7.00
N GLU A 58 -2.13 -20.14 -8.32
CA GLU A 58 -2.79 -21.09 -9.24
C GLU A 58 -2.11 -22.47 -9.22
N ASN A 59 -0.77 -22.52 -9.10
CA ASN A 59 0.03 -23.76 -9.10
C ASN A 59 0.64 -24.10 -7.72
N CYS A 60 0.18 -23.48 -6.63
CA CYS A 60 0.72 -23.77 -5.31
C CYS A 60 0.09 -25.04 -4.71
N ILE A 61 0.90 -26.07 -4.45
CA ILE A 61 0.47 -27.36 -3.85
C ILE A 61 -0.24 -27.15 -2.50
N LEU A 62 0.13 -26.11 -1.76
CA LEU A 62 -0.45 -25.77 -0.45
C LEU A 62 -1.72 -24.91 -0.55
N ARG A 63 -2.21 -24.60 -1.76
CA ARG A 63 -3.44 -23.80 -1.98
C ARG A 63 -4.64 -24.36 -1.22
N LYS A 64 -4.76 -25.69 -1.10
CA LYS A 64 -5.85 -26.37 -0.38
C LYS A 64 -5.92 -25.99 1.11
N PHE A 65 -4.80 -25.56 1.69
CA PHE A 65 -4.71 -25.09 3.07
C PHE A 65 -4.81 -23.56 3.18
N CYS A 66 -4.69 -22.85 2.05
CA CYS A 66 -4.78 -21.41 2.01
C CYS A 66 -6.26 -20.98 1.97
N LYS A 67 -6.83 -20.62 3.12
CA LYS A 67 -8.16 -19.99 3.22
C LYS A 67 -8.09 -18.53 2.74
N THR A 68 -7.79 -18.28 1.47
CA THR A 68 -7.81 -16.92 0.92
C THR A 68 -9.26 -16.46 0.78
N LYS A 69 -9.79 -15.79 1.81
CA LYS A 69 -10.89 -14.83 1.62
C LYS A 69 -10.33 -13.74 0.69
N GLY A 70 -10.85 -13.66 -0.54
CA GLY A 70 -10.37 -12.74 -1.58
C GLY A 70 -10.04 -11.35 -1.02
N GLY A 71 -8.75 -11.02 -1.01
CA GLY A 71 -8.24 -9.79 -0.41
C GLY A 71 -8.61 -8.58 -1.25
N LYS A 72 -9.42 -7.68 -0.67
CA LYS A 72 -9.68 -6.36 -1.25
C LYS A 72 -8.35 -5.62 -1.43
N ASN A 73 -8.18 -4.99 -2.60
CA ASN A 73 -7.09 -4.09 -2.92
C ASN A 73 -6.93 -3.02 -1.82
N GLY A 74 -5.92 -3.17 -0.96
CA GLY A 74 -5.70 -2.29 0.19
C GLY A 74 -4.22 -2.19 0.53
N ILE A 75 -3.80 -1.00 0.94
CA ILE A 75 -2.46 -0.71 1.44
C ILE A 75 -2.47 -1.07 2.93
N PHE A 76 -1.74 -2.10 3.32
CA PHE A 76 -1.60 -2.49 4.73
C PHE A 76 -0.49 -1.68 5.41
N ILE A 77 -0.55 -1.51 6.72
CA ILE A 77 0.57 -1.02 7.53
C ILE A 77 0.79 -2.10 8.58
N ASN A 78 2.05 -2.38 8.90
CA ASN A 78 2.42 -3.28 9.99
C ASN A 78 1.89 -2.75 11.33
#